data_AF-A0A3N3ZYW3-F1
#
_entry.id   AF-A0A3N3ZYW3-F1
#
_cell.length_a   1.000
_cell.length_b   1.000
_cell.length_c   1.000
_cell.angle_alpha   90.00
_cell.angle_beta   90.00
_cell.angle_gamma   90.00
#
_symmetry.space_group_name_H-M   'P 1'
#
loop_
_entity.id
_entity.type
_entity.pdbx_description
1 polymer ?
#
loop_
_entity_poly.entity_id
_entity_poly.type
_entity_poly.pdbx_seq_one_letter_code
_entity_poly.pdbx_strand_id
1 'polypeptide(L)' 'MRYIVTLFWAVVLGQVVGYIGAALTSGTYDFTLTTIISFIAGVIILLIGAVAPRKETSAHS' A
#
# COMPACT_ATOMS: atom_id res chain seq x y z
N MET A 1 -4.75 -15.49 -1.00
CA MET A 1 -5.26 -14.65 0.11
C MET A 1 -4.30 -13.52 0.48
N ARG A 2 -3.01 -13.78 0.78
CA ARG A 2 -2.05 -12.74 1.20
C ARG A 2 -2.04 -11.49 0.31
N TYR A 3 -1.92 -11.65 -1.02
CA TYR A 3 -1.74 -10.53 -1.95
C TYR A 3 -2.96 -9.62 -2.05
N ILE A 4 -4.17 -10.20 -2.02
CA ILE A 4 -5.44 -9.44 -2.03
C ILE A 4 -5.56 -8.62 -0.74
N VAL A 5 -5.24 -9.22 0.41
CA VAL A 5 -5.23 -8.51 1.70
C VAL A 5 -4.16 -7.41 1.70
N THR A 6 -2.99 -7.66 1.10
CA THR A 6 -1.91 -6.65 1.00
C THR A 6 -2.34 -5.47 0.15
N LEU A 7 -2.99 -5.71 -0.99
CA LEU A 7 -3.52 -4.65 -1.85
C LEU A 7 -4.64 -3.85 -1.17
N PHE A 8 -5.55 -4.54 -0.48
CA PHE A 8 -6.62 -3.88 0.28
C PHE A 8 -6.03 -2.90 1.31
N TRP A 9 -5.07 -3.37 2.12
CA TRP A 9 -4.42 -2.51 3.11
C TRP A 9 -3.54 -1.42 2.48
N ALA A 10 -2.90 -1.68 1.35
CA ALA A 10 -2.13 -0.66 0.63
C ALA A 10 -3.04 0.49 0.16
N VAL A 11 -4.24 0.20 -0.33
CA VAL A 11 -5.22 1.22 -0.74
C VAL A 11 -5.73 2.01 0.47
N VAL A 12 -6.11 1.33 1.55
CA VAL A 12 -6.61 1.99 2.78
C VAL A 12 -5.53 2.91 3.37
N LEU A 13 -4.30 2.42 3.53
CA LEU A 13 -3.20 3.21 4.07
C LEU A 13 -2.80 4.35 3.16
N GLY A 14 -2.80 4.13 1.83
CA GLY A 14 -2.50 5.19 0.88
C GLY A 14 -3.53 6.33 0.91
N GLN A 15 -4.81 6.03 1.14
CA GLN A 15 -5.84 7.06 1.36
C GLN A 15 -5.61 7.86 2.63
N VAL A 16 -5.27 7.20 3.73
CA VAL A 16 -4.92 7.86 4.99
C VAL A 16 -3.70 8.79 4.80
N VAL A 17 -2.67 8.31 4.11
CA VAL A 17 -1.47 9.10 3.82
C VAL A 17 -1.78 10.29 2.92
N GLY A 18 -2.60 10.14 1.88
CA GLY A 18 -2.97 11.26 1.01
C GLY A 18 -3.84 12.30 1.72
N TYR A 19 -4.75 11.87 2.61
CA TYR A 19 -5.53 12.78 3.44
C TYR A 19 -4.65 13.57 4.42
N ILE A 20 -3.75 12.88 5.13
CA ILE A 20 -2.81 13.50 6.06
C ILE A 20 -1.86 14.43 5.29
N GLY A 21 -1.31 13.98 4.15
CA GLY A 21 -0.43 14.77 3.30
C GLY A 21 -1.09 16.06 2.81
N ALA A 22 -2.35 15.98 2.35
CA ALA A 22 -3.15 17.14 1.97
C ALA A 22 -3.36 18.11 3.15
N ALA A 23 -3.67 17.59 4.34
CA ALA A 23 -3.84 18.39 5.54
C ALA A 23 -2.54 19.11 5.97
N LEU A 24 -1.39 18.43 5.88
CA LEU A 24 -0.07 19.02 6.18
C LEU A 24 0.32 20.11 5.18
N THR A 25 0.05 19.91 3.90
CA THR A 25 0.36 20.93 2.86
C THR A 25 -0.68 22.05 2.78
N SER A 26 -1.68 22.07 3.67
CA SER A 26 -2.83 23.00 3.62
C SER A 26 -3.54 22.99 2.25
N GLY A 27 -3.42 21.89 1.51
CA GLY A 27 -3.90 21.75 0.14
C GLY A 27 -5.25 21.06 0.09
N THR A 28 -5.93 21.17 -1.05
CA THR A 28 -7.17 20.43 -1.30
C THR A 28 -6.88 18.94 -1.45
N TYR A 29 -7.56 18.13 -0.65
CA TYR A 29 -7.51 16.68 -0.79
C TYR A 29 -8.22 16.24 -2.07
N ASP A 30 -7.47 15.61 -2.97
CA ASP A 30 -8.01 15.00 -4.19
C ASP A 30 -8.04 13.47 -4.03
N PHE A 31 -9.26 12.94 -3.94
CA PHE A 31 -9.52 11.51 -3.81
C PHE A 31 -9.01 10.72 -5.04
N THR A 32 -9.14 11.28 -6.24
CA THR A 32 -8.77 10.62 -7.49
C THR A 32 -7.26 10.44 -7.57
N LEU A 33 -6.49 11.51 -7.33
CA LEU A 33 -5.03 11.44 -7.32
C LEU A 33 -4.53 10.53 -6.20
N THR A 34 -5.11 10.63 -5.01
CA THR A 34 -4.72 9.78 -3.88
C THR A 34 -4.97 8.29 -4.18
N THR A 35 -6.06 7.96 -4.87
CA THR A 35 -6.37 6.58 -5.29
C THR A 35 -5.33 6.05 -6.27
N ILE A 36 -4.96 6.85 -7.28
CA ILE A 36 -3.95 6.47 -8.28
C ILE A 36 -2.60 6.22 -7.62
N ILE A 37 -2.16 7.13 -6.74
CA ILE A 37 -0.89 7.01 -6.00
C ILE A 37 -0.90 5.77 -5.11
N SER A 38 -2.01 5.54 -4.39
CA SER A 38 -2.16 4.36 -3.51
C SER A 38 -2.11 3.05 -4.29
N PHE A 39 -2.71 3.02 -5.49
CA PHE A 39 -2.69 1.85 -6.36
C PHE A 39 -1.26 1.56 -6.87
N ILE A 40 -0.55 2.58 -7.33
CA ILE A 40 0.85 2.46 -7.77
C ILE A 40 1.73 1.97 -6.60
N ALA A 41 1.58 2.55 -5.41
CA ALA A 41 2.31 2.12 -4.22
C ALA A 41 2.02 0.65 -3.85
N GLY A 42 0.75 0.23 -3.92
CA GLY A 42 0.36 -1.16 -3.69
C GLY A 42 1.00 -2.13 -4.68
N VAL A 43 1.07 -1.77 -5.97
CA VAL A 43 1.76 -2.57 -7.00
C VAL A 43 3.27 -2.67 -6.71
N ILE A 44 3.92 -1.58 -6.31
CA ILE A 44 5.34 -1.58 -5.95
C ILE A 44 5.60 -2.51 -4.76
N ILE A 45 4.76 -2.45 -3.72
CA ILE A 45 4.88 -3.32 -2.54
C ILE A 45 4.74 -4.79 -2.92
N LEU A 46 3.82 -5.12 -3.83
CA LEU A 46 3.68 -6.48 -4.34
C LEU A 46 4.92 -6.95 -5.11
N LEU A 47 5.48 -6.10 -5.97
CA LEU A 47 6.70 -6.43 -6.72
C LEU A 47 7.89 -6.65 -5.79
N ILE A 48 8.05 -5.79 -4.78
CA ILE A 48 9.08 -5.97 -3.74
C ILE A 48 8.87 -7.30 -3.02
N GLY A 49 7.64 -7.62 -2.62
CA GLY A 49 7.32 -8.90 -1.98
C GLY A 49 7.51 -10.13 -2.87
N ALA A 50 7.49 -9.96 -4.20
CA ALA A 50 7.76 -11.03 -5.16
C ALA A 50 9.26 -11.28 -5.36
N VAL A 51 10.07 -10.21 -5.34
CA VAL A 51 11.53 -10.27 -5.47
C VAL A 51 12.23 -10.57 -4.14
N ALA A 52 11.60 -10.23 -3.01
CA ALA A 52 12.15 -10.45 -1.69
C ALA A 52 12.39 -11.95 -1.43
N PRO A 53 13.58 -12.33 -0.93
CA PRO A 53 13.89 -13.71 -0.60
C PRO A 53 12.93 -14.20 0.49
N ARG A 54 12.21 -15.29 0.19
CA ARG A 54 11.22 -15.86 1.09
C ARG A 54 11.97 -16.54 2.24
N LYS A 55 11.86 -16.02 3.47
CA LYS A 55 12.26 -16.79 4.65
C LYS A 55 11.34 -18.01 4.73
N GLU A 56 11.92 -19.20 4.62
CA GLU A 56 11.22 -20.45 4.85
C GLU A 56 10.65 -20.41 6.26
N THR A 57 9.32 -20.40 6.36
CA THR A 57 8.65 -20.62 7.64
C THR A 57 8.93 -22.07 7.98
N SER A 58 9.94 -22.29 8.84
CA SER A 58 10.18 -23.56 9.48
C SER A 58 8.86 -24.01 10.09
N ALA A 59 8.27 -25.05 9.51
CA ALA A 59 7.11 -25.72 10.05
C ALA A 59 7.46 -26.17 11.47
N HIS A 60 6.93 -25.49 12.48
CA HIS A 60 6.89 -26.06 13.81
C HIS A 60 5.64 -26.95 13.83
N SER A 61 5.90 -28.26 13.80
CA SER A 61 4.92 -29.33 14.05
C SER A 61 4.33 -29.22 15.45
#